data_AF-A0A512C2R1-F1
#
_entry.id   AF-A0A512C2R1-F1
#
_cell.length_a   1.000
_cell.length_b   1.000
_cell.length_c   1.000
_cell.angle_alpha   90.00
_cell.angle_beta   90.00
_cell.angle_gamma   90.00
#
_symmetry.space_group_name_H-M   'P 1'
#
loop_
_entity.id
_entity.type
_entity.pdbx_description
1 polymer ?
#
loop_
_entity_poly.entity_id
_entity_poly.type
_entity_poly.pdbx_seq_one_letter_code
_entity_poly.pdbx_strand_id
1 'polypeptide(L)'
;MPTNSDTSPLNQIMTLAREIVDDCPSCAGKASQIAMWAREIRERRPSRQELEALVDATCKGSVPDDQRKLLIEGLRALVRFAE
;
A
#
# COMPACT_ATOMS: atom_id res chain seq x y z
N MET A 1 -10.97 21.67 -7.95
CA MET A 1 -11.59 21.64 -6.61
C MET A 1 -10.56 21.11 -5.63
N PRO A 2 -10.38 21.70 -4.44
CA PRO A 2 -9.49 21.10 -3.46
C PRO A 2 -10.18 19.84 -2.93
N THR A 3 -9.60 18.67 -3.19
CA THR A 3 -10.07 17.42 -2.59
C THR A 3 -9.74 17.50 -1.10
N ASN A 4 -10.68 18.07 -0.32
CA ASN A 4 -10.79 17.84 1.11
C ASN A 4 -11.00 16.35 1.30
N SER A 5 -9.90 15.64 1.51
CA SER A 5 -9.93 14.22 1.78
C SER A 5 -9.15 13.99 3.07
N ASP A 6 -9.84 14.23 4.20
CA ASP A 6 -9.58 13.59 5.50
C ASP A 6 -9.65 12.03 5.43
N THR A 7 -9.70 11.47 4.23
CA THR A 7 -9.59 10.03 3.98
C THR A 7 -8.12 9.62 4.01
N SER A 8 -7.81 8.74 4.96
CA SER A 8 -6.51 8.05 5.08
C SER A 8 -5.96 7.66 3.70
N PRO A 9 -4.66 7.87 3.41
CA PRO A 9 -4.06 7.53 2.11
C PRO A 9 -4.32 6.08 1.67
N LEU A 10 -4.43 5.14 2.61
CA LEU A 10 -4.79 3.75 2.33
C LEU A 10 -6.22 3.61 1.77
N ASN A 11 -7.17 4.44 2.21
CA ASN A 11 -8.52 4.45 1.66
C ASN A 11 -8.52 4.95 0.20
N GLN A 12 -7.69 5.94 -0.11
CA GLN A 12 -7.56 6.44 -1.50
C GLN A 12 -6.98 5.35 -2.41
N ILE A 13 -5.97 4.62 -1.94
CA ILE A 13 -5.38 3.48 -2.67
C ILE A 13 -6.43 2.39 -2.92
N MET A 14 -7.23 2.05 -1.91
CA MET A 14 -8.31 1.06 -2.08
C MET A 14 -9.39 1.51 -3.06
N THR A 15 -9.75 2.80 -3.06
CA THR A 15 -10.71 3.35 -4.03
C THR A 15 -10.16 3.29 -5.44
N LEU A 16 -8.94 3.80 -5.65
CA LEU A 16 -8.30 3.79 -6.97
C LEU A 16 -8.12 2.36 -7.51
N ALA A 17 -7.76 1.42 -6.65
CA ALA A 17 -7.63 0.02 -7.04
C ALA A 17 -8.97 -0.57 -7.52
N ARG A 18 -10.11 -0.18 -6.95
CA ARG A 18 -11.43 -0.61 -7.45
C ARG A 18 -11.76 0.03 -8.79
N GLU A 19 -11.49 1.32 -8.95
CA GLU A 19 -11.65 2.01 -10.24
C GLU A 19 -10.84 1.32 -11.35
N ILE A 20 -9.59 0.92 -11.06
CA ILE A 20 -8.75 0.17 -12.01
C ILE A 20 -9.34 -1.21 -12.34
N VAL A 21 -9.97 -1.89 -11.39
CA VAL A 21 -10.62 -3.19 -11.64
C VAL A 21 -11.77 -3.01 -12.64
N ASP A 22 -12.57 -1.96 -12.48
CA ASP A 22 -13.73 -1.68 -13.32
C ASP A 22 -13.31 -1.20 -14.72
N ASP A 23 -12.29 -0.34 -14.81
CA ASP A 23 -11.85 0.29 -16.06
C ASP A 23 -10.84 -0.56 -16.87
N CYS A 24 -10.09 -1.46 -16.21
CA CYS A 24 -9.06 -2.28 -16.84
C CYS A 24 -9.16 -3.76 -16.40
N PRO A 25 -9.93 -4.59 -17.12
CA PRO A 25 -10.06 -6.02 -16.81
C PRO A 25 -8.72 -6.77 -16.79
N SER A 26 -7.76 -6.39 -17.65
CA SER A 26 -6.42 -6.98 -17.66
C SER A 26 -5.56 -6.59 -16.44
N CYS A 27 -5.90 -5.48 -15.78
CA CYS A 27 -5.24 -4.99 -14.57
C CYS A 27 -5.90 -5.53 -13.29
N ALA A 28 -7.14 -6.04 -13.39
CA ALA A 28 -8.00 -6.35 -12.24
C ALA A 28 -7.33 -7.25 -11.20
N GLY A 29 -6.55 -8.25 -11.63
CA GLY A 29 -5.82 -9.13 -10.71
C GLY A 29 -4.81 -8.38 -9.83
N LYS A 30 -3.99 -7.52 -10.44
CA LYS A 30 -2.98 -6.73 -9.70
C LYS A 30 -3.65 -5.65 -8.84
N ALA A 31 -4.67 -4.98 -9.38
CA ALA A 31 -5.40 -3.96 -8.64
C ALA A 31 -6.12 -4.54 -7.41
N SER A 32 -6.73 -5.72 -7.54
CA SER A 32 -7.34 -6.44 -6.41
C SER A 32 -6.32 -6.78 -5.31
N GLN A 33 -5.11 -7.19 -5.69
CA GLN A 33 -4.02 -7.43 -4.74
C GLN A 33 -3.63 -6.14 -4.01
N ILE A 34 -3.49 -5.02 -4.72
CA ILE A 34 -3.17 -3.72 -4.11
C ILE A 34 -4.25 -3.31 -3.09
N ALA A 35 -5.54 -3.47 -3.43
CA ALA A 35 -6.64 -3.17 -2.51
C ALA A 35 -6.61 -4.06 -1.26
N MET A 36 -6.31 -5.35 -1.42
CA MET A 36 -6.16 -6.30 -0.32
C MET A 36 -5.02 -5.88 0.62
N TRP A 37 -3.83 -5.62 0.08
CA TRP A 37 -2.67 -5.20 0.88
C TRP A 37 -2.92 -3.88 1.63
N ALA A 38 -3.50 -2.89 0.96
CA ALA A 38 -3.84 -1.61 1.59
C ALA A 38 -4.84 -1.79 2.75
N ARG A 39 -5.79 -2.71 2.61
CA ARG A 39 -6.74 -3.07 3.66
C ARG A 39 -6.04 -3.73 4.85
N GLU A 40 -5.20 -4.73 4.59
CA GLU A 40 -4.49 -5.46 5.64
C GLU A 40 -3.60 -4.53 6.46
N ILE A 41 -2.84 -3.65 5.81
CA ILE A 41 -2.02 -2.65 6.50
C ILE A 41 -2.88 -1.71 7.37
N ARG A 42 -4.04 -1.28 6.86
CA ARG A 42 -4.97 -0.41 7.61
C ARG A 42 -5.56 -1.10 8.83
N GLU A 43 -5.93 -2.37 8.70
CA GLU A 43 -6.61 -3.15 9.75
C GLU A 43 -5.63 -3.64 10.80
N ARG A 44 -4.46 -4.15 10.38
CA ARG A 44 -3.43 -4.69 11.26
C ARG A 44 -2.58 -3.61 11.93
N ARG A 45 -2.49 -2.40 11.34
CA ARG A 45 -1.66 -1.28 11.80
C ARG A 45 -0.25 -1.73 12.21
N PRO A 46 0.50 -2.36 11.29
CA PRO A 46 1.79 -2.95 11.62
C PRO A 46 2.72 -1.91 12.22
N SER A 47 3.52 -2.33 13.19
CA SER A 47 4.62 -1.53 13.70
C SER A 47 5.65 -1.24 12.61
N ARG A 48 6.56 -0.30 12.88
CA ARG A 48 7.62 0.09 11.94
C ARG A 48 8.49 -1.09 11.49
N GLN A 49 8.74 -2.05 12.39
CA GLN A 49 9.54 -3.24 12.13
C GLN A 49 8.77 -4.30 11.36
N GLU A 50 7.48 -4.50 11.69
CA GLU A 50 6.63 -5.44 10.96
C GLU A 50 6.41 -4.99 9.50
N LEU A 51 6.26 -3.68 9.27
CA LEU A 51 6.13 -3.14 7.92
C LEU A 51 7.40 -3.38 7.09
N GLU A 52 8.58 -3.17 7.67
CA GLU A 52 9.85 -3.50 7.00
C GLU A 52 9.98 -4.99 6.70
N ALA A 53 9.68 -5.85 7.67
CA ALA A 53 9.74 -7.30 7.50
C ALA A 53 8.79 -7.78 6.38
N LEU A 54 7.61 -7.16 6.27
CA LEU A 54 6.65 -7.47 5.22
C LEU A 54 7.17 -7.08 3.83
N VAL A 55 7.76 -5.89 3.71
CA VAL A 55 8.38 -5.44 2.46
C VAL A 55 9.57 -6.32 2.09
N ASP A 56 10.41 -6.68 3.07
CA ASP A 56 11.54 -7.57 2.84
C ASP A 56 11.06 -8.97 2.40
N ALA A 57 10.06 -9.54 3.05
CA ALA A 57 9.52 -10.86 2.66
C ALA A 57 8.92 -10.86 1.25
N THR A 58 8.32 -9.75 0.83
CA THR A 58 7.60 -9.65 -0.45
C THR A 58 8.51 -9.22 -1.60
N CYS A 59 9.47 -8.33 -1.34
CA CYS A 59 10.22 -7.64 -2.39
C CYS A 59 11.71 -8.04 -2.47
N LYS A 60 12.24 -8.78 -1.49
CA LYS A 60 13.67 -9.17 -1.50
C LYS A 60 14.01 -9.97 -2.75
N GLY A 61 15.07 -9.55 -3.44
CA GLY A 61 15.51 -10.15 -4.70
C GLY A 61 14.65 -9.81 -5.92
N SER A 62 13.50 -9.15 -5.74
CA SER A 62 12.59 -8.73 -6.81
C SER A 62 12.73 -7.24 -7.15
N VAL A 63 13.24 -6.42 -6.23
CA VAL A 63 13.53 -5.01 -6.44
C VAL A 63 14.94 -4.65 -5.97
N PRO A 64 15.62 -3.68 -6.61
CA PRO A 64 16.90 -3.15 -6.13
C PRO A 64 16.81 -2.60 -4.71
N ASP A 65 17.90 -2.68 -3.95
CA ASP A 65 17.94 -2.25 -2.54
C ASP A 65 17.52 -0.80 -2.33
N ASP A 66 17.93 0.11 -3.22
CA ASP A 66 17.54 1.53 -3.16
C ASP A 66 16.03 1.72 -3.34
N GLN A 67 15.43 0.96 -4.25
CA GLN A 67 13.99 0.99 -4.49
C GLN A 67 13.22 0.36 -3.32
N ARG A 68 13.76 -0.69 -2.70
CA ARG A 68 13.21 -1.28 -1.47
C ARG A 68 13.18 -0.26 -0.34
N LYS A 69 14.28 0.48 -0.15
CA LYS A 69 14.39 1.52 0.87
C LYS A 69 13.38 2.64 0.66
N LEU A 70 13.23 3.10 -0.59
CA LEU A 70 12.21 4.11 -0.94
C LEU A 70 10.79 3.60 -0.70
N LEU A 71 10.51 2.32 -0.97
CA LEU A 71 9.21 1.71 -0.71
C LEU A 71 8.89 1.68 0.79
N ILE A 72 9.84 1.29 1.63
CA ILE A 72 9.70 1.29 3.09
C ILE A 72 9.41 2.70 3.62
N GLU A 73 10.19 3.70 3.21
CA GLU A 73 10.00 5.09 3.63
C GLU A 73 8.67 5.68 3.14
N GLY A 74 8.29 5.37 1.89
CA GLY A 74 6.99 5.77 1.34
C GLY A 74 5.83 5.16 2.11
N LEU A 75 5.88 3.87 2.41
CA LEU A 75 4.84 3.19 3.20
C LEU A 75 4.78 3.74 4.63
N ARG A 76 5.93 4.07 5.25
CA ARG A 76 5.96 4.73 6.56
C ARG A 76 5.22 6.06 6.60
N ALA A 77 5.26 6.83 5.52
CA ALA A 77 4.53 8.09 5.43
C ALA A 77 3.01 7.89 5.27
N LEU A 78 2.57 6.73 4.77
CA LEU A 78 1.17 6.43 4.48
C LEU A 78 0.45 5.72 5.64
N VAL A 79 1.19 5.01 6.49
CA VAL A 79 0.66 4.19 7.58
C VAL A 79 0.69 4.96 8.90
N ARG A 80 -0.43 4.99 9.62
CA ARG A 80 -0.44 5.37 11.04
C ARG A 80 -0.04 4.14 11.85
N PHE A 81 1.15 4.18 12.45
CA PHE A 81 1.66 3.11 13.30
C PHE A 81 0.78 2.96 14.56
N ALA A 82 0.62 1.72 15.02
CA ALA A 82 0.17 1.47 16.39
C ALA A 82 1.27 1.93 17.36
N GLU A 83 0.88 2.60 18.45
CA GLU A 83 1.79 3.00 19.55
C GLU A 83 2.37 1.78 20.28
#